data_AF-A0A820KMS5-F1
#
_entry.id   AF-A0A820KMS5-F1
#
_cell.length_a   1.000
_cell.length_b   1.000
_cell.length_c   1.000
_cell.angle_alpha   90.00
_cell.angle_beta   90.00
_cell.angle_gamma   90.00
#
_symmetry.space_group_name_H-M   'P 1'
#
loop_
_entity.id
_entity.type
_entity.pdbx_description
1 polymer ?
#
loop_
_entity_poly.entity_id
_entity_poly.type
_entity_poly.pdbx_seq_one_letter_code
_entity_poly.pdbx_strand_id
1 'polypeptide(L)'
;MIAAISPADINYEETLSTLRYADRAKAIVCKAVINEDANAKLIRDLKEEIVKLRELLKNEAGIDISPDGTSTSVLPAPTTNNKHQRLKSSSSQSSEDALERLKENQKLMDSLCMSYEEKLQKTEKIMAEREAAFHELGVYSKNDGNAVGIFSPKNVRIIIKQNN
;
A
#
# COMPACT_ATOMS: atom_id res chain seq x y z
N MET A 1 27.36 4.64 -5.32
CA MET A 1 28.41 3.96 -4.54
C MET A 1 29.01 4.96 -3.57
N ILE A 2 29.29 4.56 -2.33
CA ILE A 2 30.03 5.36 -1.34
C ILE A 2 31.31 4.58 -1.01
N ALA A 3 32.46 5.23 -1.16
CA ALA A 3 33.76 4.66 -0.81
C ALA A 3 34.20 5.23 0.54
N ALA A 4 34.26 4.38 1.57
CA ALA A 4 34.79 4.76 2.86
C ALA A 4 36.30 4.51 2.89
N ILE A 5 37.08 5.56 3.17
CA ILE A 5 38.55 5.50 3.20
C ILE A 5 39.07 6.02 4.55
N SER A 6 40.23 5.53 4.96
CA SER A 6 40.92 6.00 6.15
C SER A 6 41.95 7.07 5.77
N PRO A 7 42.02 8.21 6.48
CA PRO A 7 43.01 9.25 6.17
C PRO A 7 44.42 8.91 6.67
N ALA A 8 44.60 7.79 7.39
CA ALA A 8 45.89 7.39 7.93
C ALA A 8 46.81 6.84 6.82
N ASP A 9 48.08 7.24 6.87
CA ASP A 9 49.15 6.84 5.96
C ASP A 9 49.44 5.33 5.96
N ILE A 10 49.31 4.68 7.12
CA ILE A 10 49.43 3.22 7.24
C ILE A 10 48.45 2.45 6.35
N ASN A 11 47.31 3.05 6.00
CA ASN A 11 46.26 2.45 5.19
C ASN A 11 46.28 2.92 3.73
N TYR A 12 47.41 3.46 3.26
CA TYR A 12 47.53 4.04 1.92
C TYR A 12 47.20 3.05 0.80
N GLU A 13 47.69 1.80 0.87
CA GLU A 13 47.47 0.80 -0.19
C GLU A 13 46.00 0.35 -0.28
N GLU A 14 45.34 0.16 0.86
CA GLU A 14 43.90 -0.16 0.94
C GLU A 14 43.04 1.01 0.45
N THR A 15 43.43 2.24 0.82
CA THR A 15 42.78 3.46 0.37
C THR A 15 42.90 3.63 -1.15
N LEU A 16 44.09 3.41 -1.71
CA LEU A 16 44.34 3.47 -3.15
C LEU A 16 43.54 2.39 -3.90
N SER A 17 43.50 1.17 -3.37
CA SER A 17 42.72 0.07 -3.94
C SER A 17 41.22 0.37 -3.95
N THR A 18 40.70 0.98 -2.87
CA THR A 18 39.31 1.43 -2.75
C THR A 18 38.99 2.54 -3.77
N LEU A 19 39.88 3.52 -3.94
CA LEU A 19 39.73 4.60 -4.93
C LEU A 19 39.75 4.07 -6.36
N ARG A 20 40.66 3.15 -6.67
CA ARG A 20 40.73 2.49 -7.98
C ARG A 20 39.45 1.71 -8.30
N TYR A 21 38.87 1.05 -7.30
CA TYR A 21 37.59 0.37 -7.47
C TYR A 21 36.46 1.38 -7.71
N ALA A 22 36.42 2.48 -6.94
CA ALA A 22 35.42 3.53 -7.11
C ALA A 22 35.47 4.16 -8.52
N ASP A 23 36.67 4.37 -9.07
CA ASP A 23 36.86 4.89 -10.42
C ASP A 23 36.31 3.93 -11.49
N ARG A 24 36.57 2.61 -11.35
CA ARG A 24 35.95 1.60 -12.22
C ARG A 24 34.44 1.54 -12.07
N ALA A 25 33.93 1.64 -10.84
CA ALA A 25 32.50 1.61 -10.56
C ALA A 25 31.76 2.81 -11.17
N LYS A 26 32.41 3.98 -11.26
CA LYS A 26 31.88 5.16 -11.96
C LYS A 26 31.66 4.91 -13.45
N ALA A 27 32.43 4.03 -14.07
CA ALA A 27 32.31 3.70 -15.49
C ALA A 27 31.12 2.76 -15.80
N ILE A 28 30.47 2.19 -14.78
CA ILE A 28 29.33 1.28 -14.96
C ILE A 28 28.10 2.10 -15.38
N VAL A 29 27.59 1.83 -16.58
CA VAL A 29 26.38 2.48 -17.09
C VAL A 29 25.14 1.74 -16.56
N CYS A 30 24.34 2.43 -15.76
CA CYS A 30 23.07 1.90 -15.25
C CYS A 30 21.91 2.31 -16.16
N LYS A 31 21.09 1.34 -16.59
CA LYS A 31 19.79 1.60 -17.21
C LYS A 31 18.71 1.53 -16.13
N ALA A 32 18.38 2.65 -15.52
CA ALA A 32 17.28 2.73 -14.58
C ALA A 32 15.94 2.64 -15.34
N VAL A 33 15.11 1.66 -14.96
CA VAL A 33 13.73 1.52 -15.43
C VAL A 33 12.82 1.71 -14.21
N ILE A 34 11.71 2.42 -14.40
CA ILE A 34 10.70 2.55 -13.36
C ILE A 34 10.09 1.17 -13.16
N ASN A 35 10.41 0.54 -12.02
CA ASN A 35 9.82 -0.74 -11.65
C ASN A 35 8.45 -0.48 -11.04
N GLU A 36 7.42 -0.49 -11.87
CA GLU A 36 6.04 -0.54 -11.40
C GLU A 36 5.83 -1.90 -10.73
N ASP A 37 5.41 -1.90 -9.46
CA ASP A 37 5.03 -3.15 -8.79
C ASP A 37 3.87 -3.78 -9.57
N ALA A 38 4.01 -5.06 -9.93
CA ALA A 38 3.00 -5.79 -10.68
C ALA A 38 1.63 -5.74 -9.99
N ASN A 39 1.62 -5.72 -8.64
CA ASN A 39 0.41 -5.56 -7.85
C ASN A 39 -0.17 -4.15 -7.97
N ALA A 40 0.66 -3.11 -7.91
CA ALA A 40 0.22 -1.73 -8.05
C ALA A 40 -0.35 -1.44 -9.45
N LYS A 41 0.29 -2.00 -10.48
CA LYS A 41 -0.20 -1.97 -11.85
C LYS A 41 -1.55 -2.69 -11.98
N LEU A 42 -1.65 -3.91 -11.44
CA LEU A 42 -2.90 -4.68 -11.45
C LEU A 42 -4.04 -3.94 -10.74
N ILE A 43 -3.80 -3.35 -9.57
CA ILE A 43 -4.78 -2.55 -8.84
C ILE A 43 -5.24 -1.35 -9.67
N ARG A 44 -4.32 -0.68 -10.37
CA ARG A 44 -4.65 0.44 -11.26
C ARG A 44 -5.52 -0.03 -12.43
N ASP A 45 -5.11 -1.10 -13.11
CA ASP A 45 -5.85 -1.66 -14.25
C ASP A 45 -7.26 -2.12 -13.82
N LEU A 46 -7.37 -2.81 -12.68
CA LEU A 46 -8.65 -3.23 -12.09
C LEU A 46 -9.55 -2.03 -11.74
N LYS A 47 -8.99 -0.96 -11.16
CA LYS A 47 -9.75 0.27 -10.85
C LYS A 47 -10.25 0.95 -12.12
N GLU A 48 -9.40 1.09 -13.14
CA GLU A 48 -9.78 1.68 -14.43
C GLU A 48 -10.85 0.84 -15.13
N GLU A 49 -10.77 -0.49 -15.05
CA GLU A 49 -11.76 -1.41 -15.62
C GLU A 49 -13.10 -1.38 -14.87
N ILE A 50 -13.09 -1.34 -13.53
CA ILE A 50 -14.31 -1.17 -12.73
C ILE A 50 -15.03 0.14 -13.08
N VAL A 51 -14.28 1.24 -13.26
CA VAL A 51 -14.86 2.53 -13.66
C VAL A 51 -15.50 2.44 -15.05
N LYS A 52 -14.80 1.84 -16.02
CA LYS A 52 -15.34 1.65 -17.38
C LYS A 52 -16.60 0.78 -17.39
N LEU A 53 -16.60 -0.34 -16.67
CA LEU A 53 -17.75 -1.24 -16.59
C LEU A 53 -18.95 -0.58 -15.92
N ARG A 54 -18.71 0.22 -14.86
CA ARG A 54 -19.77 1.02 -14.21
C ARG A 54 -20.37 2.05 -15.17
N GLU A 55 -19.53 2.74 -15.94
CA GLU A 55 -19.98 3.73 -16.91
C GLU A 55 -20.80 3.09 -18.05
N LEU A 56 -20.36 1.94 -18.56
CA LEU A 56 -21.11 1.16 -19.56
C LEU A 56 -22.48 0.73 -19.04
N LEU A 57 -22.54 0.19 -17.82
CA LEU A 57 -23.80 -0.24 -17.19
C LEU A 57 -24.74 0.94 -16.89
N LYS A 58 -24.19 2.09 -16.54
CA LYS A 58 -24.96 3.32 -16.35
C LYS A 58 -25.56 3.83 -17.66
N ASN A 59 -24.81 3.78 -18.76
CA ASN A 59 -25.24 4.26 -20.07
C ASN A 59 -26.22 3.31 -20.78
N GLU A 60 -26.04 1.99 -20.66
CA GLU A 60 -26.87 1.01 -21.37
C GLU A 60 -28.13 0.58 -20.58
N ALA A 61 -28.02 0.44 -19.26
CA ALA A 61 -29.07 -0.12 -18.42
C ALA A 61 -29.69 0.90 -17.44
N GLY A 62 -29.11 2.10 -17.29
CA GLY A 62 -29.56 3.09 -16.31
C GLY A 62 -29.41 2.63 -14.85
N ILE A 63 -28.54 1.65 -14.60
CA ILE A 63 -28.29 1.07 -13.28
C ILE A 63 -27.10 1.82 -12.67
N ASP A 64 -27.33 2.56 -11.58
CA ASP A 64 -26.26 3.19 -10.82
C ASP A 64 -25.74 2.19 -9.77
N ILE A 65 -24.52 1.71 -9.97
CA ILE A 65 -23.87 0.72 -9.10
C ILE A 65 -22.92 1.47 -8.17
N SER A 66 -23.33 1.55 -6.89
CA SER A 66 -22.57 2.19 -5.81
C SER A 66 -21.19 1.54 -5.64
N PRO A 67 -20.17 2.26 -5.10
CA PRO A 67 -18.81 1.73 -4.92
C PRO A 67 -18.70 0.38 -4.22
N ASP A 68 -19.65 0.03 -3.35
CA ASP A 68 -19.71 -1.23 -2.60
C ASP A 68 -20.32 -2.42 -3.36
N GLY A 69 -20.69 -2.27 -4.63
CA GLY A 69 -21.26 -3.38 -5.42
C GLY A 69 -22.70 -3.76 -5.03
N THR A 70 -23.33 -2.98 -4.15
CA THR A 70 -24.73 -3.17 -3.74
C THR A 70 -25.66 -2.49 -4.75
N SER A 71 -26.47 -3.29 -5.45
CA SER A 71 -27.48 -2.83 -6.40
C SER A 71 -28.49 -1.91 -5.72
N THR A 72 -28.40 -0.60 -5.93
CA THR A 72 -29.45 0.33 -5.52
C THR A 72 -30.47 0.41 -6.65
N SER A 73 -31.35 -0.59 -6.71
CA SER A 73 -32.61 -0.45 -7.44
C SER A 73 -33.46 0.56 -6.68
N VAL A 74 -33.45 1.85 -7.07
CA VAL A 74 -34.64 2.73 -7.16
C VAL A 74 -34.24 4.20 -7.42
N LEU A 75 -34.71 4.75 -8.54
CA LEU A 75 -35.24 6.11 -8.59
C LEU A 75 -36.71 6.00 -9.03
N PRO A 76 -37.69 6.50 -8.24
CA PRO A 76 -39.07 6.61 -8.71
C PRO A 76 -39.34 7.98 -9.35
N ALA A 77 -40.08 7.96 -10.47
CA ALA A 77 -41.04 8.98 -11.00
C ALA A 77 -40.72 9.57 -12.40
N PRO A 78 -41.73 10.05 -13.18
CA PRO A 78 -43.17 9.73 -13.19
C PRO A 78 -43.69 9.28 -14.59
N THR A 79 -44.90 8.73 -14.56
CA THR A 79 -45.78 8.30 -15.65
C THR A 79 -45.85 9.26 -16.84
N THR A 80 -45.65 8.79 -18.08
CA THR A 80 -46.61 8.94 -19.19
C THR A 80 -46.29 7.98 -20.34
N ASN A 81 -47.35 7.49 -20.96
CA ASN A 81 -47.41 6.45 -21.98
C ASN A 81 -46.56 6.77 -23.22
N ASN A 82 -45.82 5.78 -23.73
CA ASN A 82 -45.84 5.49 -25.17
C ASN A 82 -45.30 4.10 -25.48
N LYS A 83 -46.10 3.37 -26.28
CA LYS A 83 -45.80 2.07 -26.86
C LYS A 83 -44.64 2.21 -27.86
N HIS A 84 -43.49 1.62 -27.57
CA HIS A 84 -42.67 1.01 -28.62
C HIS A 84 -41.97 -0.25 -28.10
N GLN A 85 -42.39 -1.36 -28.68
CA GLN A 85 -41.92 -2.70 -28.49
C GLN A 85 -40.69 -2.94 -29.38
N ARG A 86 -39.75 -3.76 -28.89
CA ARG A 86 -38.65 -4.44 -29.58
C ARG A 86 -37.41 -3.61 -29.93
N LEU A 87 -36.38 -3.78 -29.09
CA LEU A 87 -35.10 -4.43 -29.38
C LEU A 87 -34.35 -4.57 -28.04
N LYS A 88 -34.69 -5.58 -27.22
CA LYS A 88 -34.19 -5.73 -25.83
C LYS A 88 -33.65 -7.14 -25.52
N SER A 89 -33.29 -7.91 -26.54
CA SER A 89 -32.87 -9.31 -26.38
C SER A 89 -31.39 -9.56 -26.60
N SER A 90 -30.64 -8.64 -27.22
CA SER A 90 -29.18 -8.77 -27.40
C SER A 90 -28.36 -7.95 -26.39
N SER A 91 -28.92 -6.89 -25.80
CA SER A 91 -28.24 -6.03 -24.82
C SER A 91 -28.27 -6.56 -23.39
N SER A 92 -29.17 -7.49 -23.09
CA SER A 92 -29.33 -8.04 -21.74
C SER A 92 -28.21 -9.03 -21.40
N GLN A 93 -27.76 -9.84 -22.38
CA GLN A 93 -26.61 -10.73 -22.19
C GLN A 93 -25.31 -9.95 -22.01
N SER A 94 -25.07 -8.89 -22.81
CA SER A 94 -23.86 -8.06 -22.64
C SER A 94 -23.84 -7.31 -21.30
N SER A 95 -25.01 -6.84 -20.84
CA SER A 95 -25.13 -6.18 -19.54
C SER A 95 -24.94 -7.14 -18.36
N GLU A 96 -25.39 -8.39 -18.48
CA GLU A 96 -25.23 -9.41 -17.44
C GLU A 96 -23.77 -9.89 -17.37
N ASP A 97 -23.14 -10.12 -18.52
CA ASP A 97 -21.71 -10.43 -18.62
C ASP A 97 -20.82 -9.30 -18.05
N ALA A 98 -21.19 -8.03 -18.30
CA ALA A 98 -20.49 -6.87 -17.75
C ALA A 98 -20.62 -6.76 -16.22
N LEU A 99 -21.78 -7.16 -15.67
CA LEU A 99 -22.04 -7.17 -14.24
C LEU A 99 -21.22 -8.26 -13.53
N GLU A 100 -21.12 -9.45 -14.12
CA GLU A 100 -20.33 -10.56 -13.60
C GLU A 100 -18.83 -10.19 -13.57
N ARG A 101 -18.30 -9.65 -14.67
CA ARG A 101 -16.90 -9.18 -14.74
C ARG A 101 -16.59 -8.08 -13.73
N LEU A 102 -17.52 -7.14 -13.52
CA LEU A 102 -17.37 -6.10 -12.50
C LEU A 102 -17.25 -6.72 -11.10
N LYS A 103 -18.09 -7.70 -10.80
CA LYS A 103 -18.11 -8.40 -9.51
C LYS A 103 -16.83 -9.21 -9.27
N GLU A 104 -16.34 -9.89 -10.30
CA GLU A 104 -15.07 -10.62 -10.26
C GLU A 104 -13.89 -9.68 -10.00
N ASN A 105 -13.81 -8.57 -10.74
CA ASN A 105 -12.76 -7.56 -10.59
C ASN A 105 -12.79 -6.90 -9.20
N GLN A 106 -13.98 -6.59 -8.68
CA GLN A 106 -14.13 -6.05 -7.32
C GLN A 106 -13.67 -7.07 -6.26
N LYS A 107 -14.06 -8.34 -6.41
CA LYS A 107 -13.62 -9.42 -5.50
C LYS A 107 -12.10 -9.60 -5.49
N LEU A 108 -11.45 -9.50 -6.66
CA LEU A 108 -10.00 -9.55 -6.77
C LEU A 108 -9.36 -8.35 -6.06
N MET A 109 -9.90 -7.14 -6.26
CA MET A 109 -9.46 -5.92 -5.58
C MET A 109 -9.54 -6.06 -4.05
N ASP A 110 -10.66 -6.59 -3.53
CA ASP A 110 -10.86 -6.80 -2.10
C ASP A 110 -9.87 -7.82 -1.53
N SER A 111 -9.61 -8.91 -2.27
CA SER A 111 -8.62 -9.92 -1.85
C SER A 111 -7.20 -9.34 -1.72
N LEU A 112 -6.84 -8.42 -2.63
CA LEU A 112 -5.55 -7.71 -2.59
C LEU A 112 -5.48 -6.73 -1.41
N CYS A 113 -6.58 -6.01 -1.12
CA CYS A 113 -6.68 -5.13 0.05
C CYS A 113 -6.58 -5.91 1.37
N MET A 114 -7.27 -7.04 1.49
CA MET A 114 -7.20 -7.89 2.68
C MET A 114 -5.76 -8.36 2.95
N SER A 115 -5.02 -8.75 1.91
CA SER A 115 -3.61 -9.15 2.06
C SER A 115 -2.72 -8.02 2.56
N TYR A 116 -3.02 -6.77 2.20
CA TYR A 116 -2.29 -5.60 2.69
C TYR A 116 -2.61 -5.30 4.15
N GLU A 117 -3.90 -5.38 4.52
CA GLU A 117 -4.36 -5.18 5.90
C GLU A 117 -3.73 -6.21 6.86
N GLU A 118 -3.64 -7.48 6.46
CA GLU A 118 -2.93 -8.50 7.24
C GLU A 118 -1.44 -8.16 7.46
N LYS A 119 -0.76 -7.61 6.43
CA LYS A 119 0.63 -7.17 6.56
C LYS A 119 0.76 -5.97 7.50
N LEU A 120 -0.20 -5.06 7.47
CA LEU A 120 -0.26 -3.93 8.38
C LEU A 120 -0.40 -4.42 9.83
N GLN A 121 -1.38 -5.29 10.10
CA GLN A 121 -1.61 -5.86 11.43
C GLN A 121 -0.38 -6.63 11.94
N LYS A 122 0.31 -7.39 11.09
CA LYS A 122 1.57 -8.07 11.46
C LYS A 122 2.65 -7.07 11.86
N THR A 123 2.77 -5.97 11.12
CA THR A 123 3.76 -4.92 11.40
C THR A 123 3.44 -4.21 12.71
N GLU A 124 2.17 -3.86 12.94
CA GLU A 124 1.69 -3.25 14.18
C GLU A 124 1.92 -4.16 15.39
N LYS A 125 1.70 -5.46 15.24
CA LYS A 125 1.96 -6.43 16.30
C LYS A 125 3.45 -6.46 16.68
N ILE A 126 4.34 -6.46 15.70
CA ILE A 126 5.80 -6.39 15.97
C ILE A 126 6.17 -5.07 16.65
N MET A 127 5.55 -3.96 16.24
CA MET A 127 5.76 -2.66 16.89
C MET A 127 5.30 -2.70 18.36
N ALA A 128 4.11 -3.25 18.63
CA ALA A 128 3.58 -3.39 19.99
C ALA A 128 4.42 -4.32 20.86
N GLU A 129 4.91 -5.45 20.32
CA GLU A 129 5.82 -6.36 21.02
C GLU A 129 7.14 -5.67 21.39
N ARG A 130 7.71 -4.90 20.45
CA ARG A 130 8.92 -4.11 20.70
C ARG A 130 8.68 -3.02 21.73
N GLU A 131 7.57 -2.30 21.62
CA GLU A 131 7.18 -1.25 22.58
C GLU A 131 6.98 -1.82 23.98
N ALA A 132 6.32 -2.97 24.11
CA ALA A 132 6.16 -3.67 25.39
C ALA A 132 7.52 -4.07 25.99
N ALA A 133 8.44 -4.61 25.17
CA ALA A 133 9.79 -4.95 25.62
C ALA A 133 10.59 -3.71 26.09
N PHE A 134 10.47 -2.58 25.38
CA PHE A 134 11.08 -1.32 25.81
C PHE A 134 10.44 -0.77 27.10
N HIS A 135 9.12 -0.87 27.21
CA HIS A 135 8.39 -0.47 28.41
C HIS A 135 8.81 -1.31 29.64
N GLU A 136 9.01 -2.62 29.46
CA GLU A 136 9.54 -3.51 30.50
C GLU A 136 10.96 -3.10 30.93
N LEU A 137 11.80 -2.69 29.97
CA LEU A 137 13.14 -2.17 30.22
C LEU A 137 13.14 -0.75 30.84
N GLY A 138 11.97 -0.13 31.00
CA GLY A 138 11.81 1.21 31.56
C GLY A 138 12.09 2.35 30.58
N VAL A 139 12.15 2.06 29.27
CA VAL A 139 12.31 3.04 28.20
C VAL A 139 10.93 3.31 27.59
N TYR A 140 10.46 4.56 27.66
CA TYR A 140 9.19 4.97 27.05
C TYR A 140 9.43 5.90 25.86
N SER A 141 8.73 5.62 24.76
CA SER A 141 8.64 6.50 23.59
C SER A 141 7.17 6.82 23.37
N LYS A 142 6.78 8.09 23.48
CA LYS A 142 5.41 8.49 23.16
C LYS A 142 5.19 8.43 21.63
N ASN A 143 3.99 8.06 21.20
CA ASN A 143 3.58 7.92 19.79
C ASN A 143 3.88 9.15 18.91
N ASP A 144 4.01 10.34 19.49
CA ASP A 144 4.28 11.59 18.77
C ASP A 144 5.77 11.83 18.45
N GLY A 145 6.67 10.89 18.80
CA GLY A 145 8.11 10.97 18.52
C GLY A 145 8.88 12.07 19.28
N ASN A 146 8.17 12.91 20.04
CA ASN A 146 8.73 14.10 20.68
C ASN A 146 9.21 13.89 22.13
N ALA A 147 8.91 12.74 22.75
CA ALA A 147 9.32 12.46 24.12
C ALA A 147 9.78 11.02 24.26
N VAL A 148 11.10 10.87 24.44
CA VAL A 148 11.78 9.62 24.80
C VAL A 148 12.38 9.81 26.19
N GLY A 149 12.12 8.89 27.11
CA GLY A 149 12.61 8.97 28.48
C GLY A 149 12.82 7.61 29.11
N ILE A 150 13.60 7.58 30.18
CA ILE A 150 13.85 6.38 30.99
C ILE A 150 13.21 6.61 32.36
N PHE A 151 12.27 5.75 32.73
CA PHE A 151 11.58 5.84 34.02
C PHE A 151 12.28 4.97 35.07
N SER A 152 12.46 5.51 36.27
CA SER A 152 13.00 4.75 37.40
C SER A 152 11.95 3.74 37.90
N PRO A 153 12.24 2.43 37.95
CA PRO A 153 11.28 1.45 38.45
C PRO A 153 10.87 1.78 39.89
N LYS A 154 9.55 1.86 40.15
CA LYS A 154 8.99 2.20 41.48
C LYS A 154 9.15 1.09 42.52
N ASN A 155 9.27 -0.16 42.06
CA ASN A 155 9.23 -1.35 42.92
C ASN A 155 10.60 -2.03 43.10
N VAL A 156 11.68 -1.41 42.63
CA VAL A 156 13.05 -1.96 42.72
C VAL A 156 13.98 -0.87 43.25
N ARG A 157 14.85 -1.22 44.21
CA ARG A 157 15.91 -0.30 44.65
C ARG A 157 16.95 -0.17 43.53
N ILE A 158 17.19 1.05 43.07
CA ILE A 158 18.20 1.35 42.04
C ILE A 158 19.34 2.19 42.58
N ILE A 159 20.50 2.12 41.93
CA ILE A 159 21.67 2.97 42.20
C ILE A 159 21.81 3.95 41.03
N ILE A 160 21.78 5.25 41.32
CA ILE A 160 22.03 6.30 40.33
C ILE A 160 23.52 6.65 40.38
N LYS A 161 24.26 6.38 39.31
CA LYS A 161 25.66 6.84 39.18
C LYS A 161 25.67 8.34 38.92
N GLN A 162 26.25 9.11 39.84
CA GLN A 162 26.71 10.47 39.58
C GLN A 162 28.20 10.40 39.28
N ASN A 163 28.59 10.74 38.05
CA ASN A 163 29.99 10.96 37.70
C ASN A 163 30.26 12.46 37.88
N ASN A 164 31.14 12.81 38.81
CA ASN A 164 31.75 14.15 38.91
C ASN A 164 32.89 14.27 37.90
#